data_AF-A0A4R7KBW0-F1
#
_entry.id   AF-A0A4R7KBW0-F1
#
_cell.length_a   1.000
_cell.length_b   1.000
_cell.length_c   1.000
_cell.angle_alpha   90.00
_cell.angle_beta   90.00
_cell.angle_gamma   90.00
#
_symmetry.space_group_name_H-M   'P 1'
#
loop_
_entity.id
_entity.type
_entity.pdbx_description
1 polymer ?
#
loop_
_entity_poly.entity_id
_entity_poly.type
_entity_poly.pdbx_seq_one_letter_code
_entity_poly.pdbx_strand_id
1 'polypeptide(L)'
;MFKALKINILLLFIVFFSLLTSFTVRADEVSNFSDFVEKAAVYNGKEVTIRGEAIGEAMKRGDYGWVNISDGSLPMGVWMKWEDAKKIKTFGDYKHKGDIVEVTGIFNKSCLEHGGDMDIHASNVKIVDPGKVQLKPVSRIKIVVGASLTLVTLLIGSIYFKHNK
;
A
#
# COMPACT_ATOMS: atom_id res chain seq x y z
N MET A 1 -49.78 7.66 10.58
CA MET A 1 -49.29 6.32 11.00
C MET A 1 -48.36 5.66 9.99
N PHE A 2 -48.72 5.54 8.70
CA PHE A 2 -47.90 4.86 7.68
C PHE A 2 -46.53 5.49 7.37
N LYS A 3 -46.36 6.83 7.47
CA LYS A 3 -45.07 7.50 7.26
C LYS A 3 -44.02 7.17 8.35
N ALA A 4 -44.44 7.19 9.62
CA ALA A 4 -43.56 6.86 10.75
C ALA A 4 -43.14 5.37 10.74
N LEU A 5 -44.06 4.48 10.36
CA LEU A 5 -43.77 3.05 10.21
C LEU A 5 -42.73 2.78 9.11
N LYS A 6 -42.80 3.50 7.98
CA LYS A 6 -41.82 3.39 6.88
C LYS A 6 -40.42 3.89 7.28
N ILE A 7 -40.35 4.99 8.04
CA ILE A 7 -39.08 5.53 8.54
C ILE A 7 -38.42 4.56 9.53
N ASN A 8 -39.20 3.96 10.43
CA ASN A 8 -38.69 3.00 11.40
C ASN A 8 -38.19 1.71 10.73
N ILE A 9 -38.86 1.22 9.69
CA ILE A 9 -38.40 0.07 8.90
C ILE A 9 -37.08 0.39 8.17
N LEU A 10 -36.97 1.59 7.59
CA LEU A 10 -35.74 2.03 6.92
C LEU A 10 -34.56 2.12 7.90
N LEU A 11 -34.78 2.69 9.10
CA LEU A 11 -33.78 2.76 10.15
C LEU A 11 -33.33 1.38 10.62
N LEU A 12 -34.27 0.45 10.81
CA LEU A 12 -33.94 -0.93 11.18
C LEU A 12 -33.09 -1.62 10.10
N PHE A 13 -33.39 -1.36 8.82
CA PHE A 13 -32.64 -1.92 7.69
C PHE A 13 -31.22 -1.35 7.60
N ILE A 14 -31.03 -0.06 7.87
CA ILE A 14 -29.71 0.59 7.92
C ILE A 14 -28.88 0.03 9.08
N VAL A 15 -29.47 -0.13 10.27
CA VAL A 15 -28.77 -0.69 11.44
C VAL A 15 -28.39 -2.16 11.18
N PHE A 16 -29.31 -2.96 10.62
CA PHE A 16 -29.03 -4.35 10.25
C PHE A 16 -27.93 -4.46 9.19
N PHE A 17 -27.95 -3.58 8.17
CA PHE A 17 -26.91 -3.54 7.14
C PHE A 17 -25.55 -3.11 7.71
N SER A 18 -25.52 -2.15 8.65
CA SER A 18 -24.27 -1.74 9.32
C SER A 18 -23.65 -2.85 10.18
N LEU A 19 -24.49 -3.70 10.79
CA LEU A 19 -24.03 -4.84 11.59
C LEU A 19 -23.44 -5.95 10.72
N LEU A 20 -23.95 -6.12 9.49
CA LEU A 20 -23.44 -7.10 8.52
C LEU A 20 -22.11 -6.68 7.86
N THR A 21 -21.73 -5.40 7.95
CA THR A 21 -20.48 -4.87 7.37
C THR A 21 -19.29 -4.85 8.32
N SER A 22 -19.44 -5.38 9.54
CA SER A 22 -18.35 -5.51 10.52
C SER A 22 -17.36 -6.61 10.11
N PHE A 23 -16.57 -6.37 9.06
CA PHE A 23 -15.41 -7.20 8.76
C PHE A 23 -14.33 -6.89 9.79
N THR A 24 -13.85 -7.91 10.48
CA THR A 24 -12.64 -7.81 11.29
C THR A 24 -11.44 -7.66 10.36
N VAL A 25 -10.92 -6.44 10.25
CA VAL A 25 -9.62 -6.20 9.60
C VAL A 25 -8.55 -6.47 10.64
N ARG A 26 -7.82 -7.58 10.45
CA ARG A 26 -6.63 -7.87 11.24
C ARG A 26 -5.46 -7.11 10.59
N ALA A 27 -4.92 -6.12 11.29
CA ALA A 27 -3.60 -5.61 10.98
C ALA A 27 -2.61 -6.69 11.44
N ASP A 28 -1.97 -7.38 10.50
CA ASP A 28 -0.79 -8.16 10.87
C ASP A 28 0.28 -7.17 11.34
N GLU A 29 0.93 -7.45 12.48
CA GLU A 29 2.03 -6.64 12.97
C GLU A 29 3.11 -6.58 11.89
N VAL A 30 3.32 -5.40 11.32
CA VAL A 30 4.25 -5.22 10.20
C VAL A 30 5.65 -4.93 10.71
N SER A 31 6.58 -5.46 9.95
CA SER A 31 8.03 -5.46 10.07
C SER A 31 8.71 -4.11 10.33
N ASN A 32 10.02 -4.26 10.55
CA ASN A 32 10.99 -3.41 11.24
C ASN A 32 11.19 -1.97 10.69
N PHE A 33 10.43 -1.50 9.69
CA PHE A 33 10.71 -0.18 9.07
C PHE A 33 10.10 0.99 9.83
N SER A 34 9.00 0.78 10.55
CA SER A 34 8.39 1.80 11.42
C SER A 34 9.37 2.32 12.48
N ASP A 35 10.24 1.45 12.98
CA ASP A 35 11.29 1.78 13.95
C ASP A 35 12.25 2.87 13.43
N PHE A 36 12.53 2.92 12.12
CA PHE A 36 13.35 3.97 11.53
C PHE A 36 12.65 5.33 11.51
N VAL A 37 11.32 5.35 11.54
CA VAL A 37 10.51 6.58 11.61
C VAL A 37 10.32 6.99 13.06
N GLU A 38 9.83 6.08 13.91
CA GLU A 38 9.47 6.36 15.29
C GLU A 38 10.68 6.58 16.19
N LYS A 39 11.78 5.85 15.92
CA LYS A 39 13.03 5.89 16.70
C LYS A 39 14.19 6.40 15.84
N ALA A 40 13.90 7.26 14.85
CA ALA A 40 14.87 7.76 13.87
C ALA A 40 16.18 8.28 14.49
N ALA A 41 16.10 8.97 15.63
CA ALA A 41 17.28 9.49 16.33
C ALA A 41 18.23 8.38 16.83
N VAL A 42 17.71 7.20 17.16
CA VAL A 42 18.49 6.04 17.62
C VAL A 42 19.29 5.44 16.47
N TYR A 43 18.75 5.43 15.27
CA TYR A 43 19.36 4.81 14.10
C TYR A 43 20.18 5.78 13.25
N ASN A 44 19.99 7.09 13.42
CA ASN A 44 20.65 8.10 12.59
C ASN A 44 22.19 7.96 12.58
N GLY A 45 22.77 7.87 11.40
CA GLY A 45 24.20 7.68 11.17
C GLY A 45 24.72 6.28 11.46
N LYS A 46 23.84 5.32 11.81
CA LYS A 46 24.24 3.93 12.04
C LYS A 46 24.12 3.11 10.76
N GLU A 47 24.99 2.11 10.66
CA GLU A 47 24.83 1.07 9.66
C GLU A 47 23.65 0.17 10.06
N VAL A 48 22.77 -0.07 9.09
CA VAL A 48 21.57 -0.88 9.24
C VAL A 48 21.51 -1.86 8.09
N THR A 49 20.87 -3.01 8.32
CA THR A 49 20.52 -3.95 7.25
C THR A 49 19.01 -4.09 7.22
N ILE A 50 18.43 -3.78 6.07
CA ILE A 50 16.99 -3.85 5.82
C ILE A 50 16.70 -4.89 4.74
N ARG A 51 15.52 -5.50 4.81
CA ARG A 51 15.05 -6.44 3.79
C ARG A 51 13.61 -6.13 3.43
N GLY A 52 13.32 -6.00 2.14
CA GLY A 52 11.99 -5.64 1.65
C GLY A 52 11.85 -5.79 0.14
N GLU A 53 10.66 -5.54 -0.36
CA GLU A 53 10.33 -5.53 -1.78
C GLU A 53 10.76 -4.22 -2.43
N ALA A 54 11.49 -4.28 -3.54
CA ALA A 54 11.72 -3.10 -4.37
C ALA A 54 10.42 -2.73 -5.09
N ILE A 55 9.94 -1.49 -4.93
CA ILE A 55 8.64 -1.03 -5.47
C ILE A 55 8.78 0.21 -6.35
N GLY A 56 7.84 0.38 -7.29
CA GLY A 56 7.84 1.51 -8.22
C GLY A 56 8.87 1.34 -9.34
N GLU A 57 9.95 2.11 -9.29
CA GLU A 57 11.03 2.08 -10.30
C GLU A 57 12.35 2.56 -9.70
N ALA A 58 13.46 2.27 -10.38
CA ALA A 58 14.77 2.85 -10.04
C ALA A 58 14.97 4.20 -10.74
N MET A 59 15.13 5.26 -9.96
CA MET A 59 15.28 6.63 -10.46
C MET A 59 16.76 7.00 -10.55
N LYS A 60 17.34 6.92 -11.76
CA LYS A 60 18.76 7.20 -12.01
C LYS A 60 19.13 8.67 -11.79
N ARG A 61 20.22 8.92 -11.05
CA ARG A 61 20.91 10.22 -10.92
C ARG A 61 22.44 10.01 -11.04
N GLY A 62 22.99 10.28 -12.23
CA GLY A 62 24.42 10.08 -12.49
C GLY A 62 24.81 8.60 -12.33
N ASP A 63 25.80 8.35 -11.48
CA ASP A 63 26.30 7.00 -11.18
C ASP A 63 25.52 6.29 -10.05
N TYR A 64 24.49 6.95 -9.52
CA TYR A 64 23.64 6.47 -8.44
C TYR A 64 22.18 6.46 -8.88
N GLY A 65 21.32 5.92 -8.02
CA GLY A 65 19.88 5.97 -8.20
C GLY A 65 19.13 5.77 -6.90
N TRP A 66 17.91 6.27 -6.89
CA TRP A 66 16.95 6.04 -5.82
C TRP A 66 16.12 4.81 -6.11
N VAL A 67 15.96 3.96 -5.11
CA VAL A 67 15.02 2.84 -5.14
C VAL A 67 14.22 2.84 -3.84
N ASN A 68 12.91 2.69 -3.94
CA ASN A 68 12.06 2.53 -2.76
C ASN A 68 11.95 1.05 -2.40
N ILE A 69 12.34 0.72 -1.17
CA ILE A 69 12.22 -0.62 -0.60
C ILE A 69 11.09 -0.61 0.42
N SER A 70 10.10 -1.48 0.26
CA SER A 70 8.99 -1.60 1.19
C SER A 70 9.04 -2.90 1.97
N ASP A 71 8.77 -2.81 3.26
CA ASP A 71 8.59 -3.98 4.11
C ASP A 71 7.16 -4.55 4.05
N GLY A 72 6.30 -3.97 3.22
CA GLY A 72 4.88 -4.29 3.10
C GLY A 72 3.95 -3.28 3.78
N SER A 73 4.48 -2.44 4.68
CA SER A 73 3.75 -1.31 5.29
C SER A 73 4.29 0.03 4.85
N LEU A 74 5.60 0.24 4.99
CA LEU A 74 6.25 1.52 4.77
C LEU A 74 7.32 1.38 3.70
N PRO A 75 7.44 2.35 2.77
CA PRO A 75 8.59 2.47 1.91
C PRO A 75 9.74 3.19 2.61
N MET A 76 10.96 2.77 2.32
CA MET A 76 12.20 3.47 2.66
C MET A 76 12.95 3.80 1.38
N GLY A 77 13.32 5.07 1.22
CA GLY A 77 14.16 5.51 0.12
C GLY A 77 15.59 5.03 0.31
N VAL A 78 16.12 4.32 -0.68
CA VAL A 78 17.50 3.83 -0.67
C VAL A 78 18.26 4.48 -1.82
N TRP A 79 19.31 5.21 -1.46
CA TRP A 79 20.29 5.75 -2.38
C TRP A 79 21.39 4.73 -2.60
N MET A 80 21.54 4.23 -3.83
CA MET A 80 22.49 3.17 -4.15
C MET A 80 23.21 3.43 -5.46
N LYS A 81 24.33 2.73 -5.70
CA LYS A 81 25.00 2.78 -7.00
C LYS A 81 24.05 2.33 -8.10
N TRP A 82 24.11 2.97 -9.26
CA TRP A 82 23.27 2.61 -10.39
C TRP A 82 23.49 1.17 -10.86
N GLU A 83 24.70 0.65 -10.69
CA GLU A 83 25.03 -0.76 -10.96
C GLU A 83 24.29 -1.74 -10.05
N ASP A 84 24.04 -1.37 -8.79
CA ASP A 84 23.25 -2.16 -7.86
C ASP A 84 21.76 -2.08 -8.18
N ALA A 85 21.26 -0.89 -8.49
CA ALA A 85 19.87 -0.68 -8.90
C ALA A 85 19.50 -1.52 -10.14
N LYS A 86 20.41 -1.67 -11.11
CA LYS A 86 20.22 -2.53 -12.30
C LYS A 86 20.07 -4.01 -11.99
N LYS A 87 20.51 -4.48 -10.81
CA LYS A 87 20.34 -5.89 -10.42
C LYS A 87 18.88 -6.22 -10.13
N ILE A 88 18.09 -5.21 -9.77
CA ILE A 88 16.65 -5.31 -9.52
C ILE A 88 15.94 -5.41 -10.88
N LYS A 89 15.30 -6.54 -11.13
CA LYS A 89 14.64 -6.84 -12.41
C LYS A 89 13.15 -6.56 -12.37
N THR A 90 12.53 -6.77 -11.22
CA THR A 90 11.09 -6.59 -11.04
C THR A 90 10.85 -5.61 -9.91
N PHE A 91 10.06 -4.58 -10.18
CA PHE A 91 9.55 -3.69 -9.14
C PHE A 91 8.10 -4.04 -8.84
N GLY A 92 7.73 -3.94 -7.56
CA GLY A 92 6.38 -4.10 -7.10
C GLY A 92 5.49 -3.01 -7.67
N ASP A 93 4.39 -3.44 -8.28
CA ASP A 93 3.34 -2.58 -8.82
C ASP A 93 1.97 -3.28 -8.65
N TYR A 94 0.94 -2.84 -9.38
CA TYR A 94 -0.37 -3.47 -9.28
C TYR A 94 -0.41 -4.93 -9.78
N LYS A 95 0.42 -5.26 -10.78
CA LYS A 95 0.46 -6.53 -11.53
C LYS A 95 1.65 -7.41 -11.15
N HIS A 96 2.63 -6.91 -10.41
CA HIS A 96 3.86 -7.60 -10.06
C HIS A 96 4.14 -7.46 -8.57
N LYS A 97 4.64 -8.54 -8.00
CA LYS A 97 5.42 -8.49 -6.77
C LYS A 97 6.88 -8.26 -7.16
N GLY A 98 7.51 -7.24 -6.61
CA GLY A 98 8.90 -6.88 -6.86
C GLY A 98 9.90 -7.88 -6.30
N ASP A 99 11.15 -7.71 -6.70
CA ASP A 99 12.27 -8.46 -6.14
C ASP A 99 12.41 -8.13 -4.65
N ILE A 100 12.62 -9.15 -3.81
CA ILE A 100 13.01 -8.95 -2.41
C ILE A 100 14.50 -8.69 -2.38
N VAL A 101 14.87 -7.53 -1.85
CA VAL A 101 16.26 -7.10 -1.71
C VAL A 101 16.63 -6.97 -0.25
N GLU A 102 17.88 -7.26 0.04
CA GLU A 102 18.55 -6.97 1.30
C GLU A 102 19.58 -5.88 1.06
N VAL A 103 19.49 -4.81 1.83
CA VAL A 103 20.33 -3.62 1.70
C VAL A 103 21.02 -3.38 3.02
N THR A 104 22.34 -3.27 2.99
CA THR A 104 23.15 -2.76 4.10
C THR A 104 23.63 -1.36 3.74
N GLY A 105 23.56 -0.43 4.68
CA GLY A 105 23.95 0.95 4.45
C GLY A 105 23.78 1.84 5.67
N ILE A 106 24.13 3.12 5.53
CA ILE A 106 23.99 4.11 6.60
C ILE A 106 22.60 4.73 6.54
N PHE A 107 21.85 4.63 7.64
CA PHE A 107 20.55 5.29 7.77
C PHE A 107 20.71 6.77 8.14
N ASN A 108 20.06 7.65 7.38
CA ASN A 108 19.99 9.08 7.68
C ASN A 108 18.55 9.46 8.01
N LYS A 109 18.32 9.99 9.21
CA LYS A 109 17.02 10.57 9.56
C LYS A 109 16.70 11.83 8.74
N SER A 110 17.76 12.54 8.33
CA SER A 110 17.72 13.74 7.50
C SER A 110 19.05 13.87 6.78
N CYS A 111 19.05 13.55 5.48
CA CYS A 111 20.24 13.46 4.67
C CYS A 111 20.72 14.84 4.20
N LEU A 112 21.97 15.18 4.48
CA LEU A 112 22.55 16.48 4.09
C LEU A 112 22.78 16.62 2.58
N GLU A 113 22.92 15.49 1.87
CA GLU A 113 23.15 15.46 0.42
C GLU A 113 21.85 15.56 -0.39
N HIS A 114 20.72 15.18 0.22
CA HIS A 114 19.44 15.01 -0.48
C HIS A 114 18.32 15.85 0.13
N GLY A 115 18.61 17.11 0.45
CA GLY A 115 17.58 18.08 0.86
C GLY A 115 16.92 17.79 2.22
N GLY A 116 17.53 16.93 3.03
CA GLY A 116 17.03 16.58 4.36
C GLY A 116 16.08 15.39 4.39
N ASP A 117 15.88 14.68 3.27
CA ASP A 117 15.05 13.47 3.22
C ASP A 117 15.61 12.35 4.10
N MET A 118 14.70 11.50 4.60
CA MET A 118 15.07 10.27 5.29
C MET A 118 15.45 9.22 4.26
N ASP A 119 16.65 8.66 4.37
CA ASP A 119 17.16 7.70 3.41
C ASP A 119 18.13 6.68 4.01
N ILE A 120 18.50 5.70 3.21
CA ILE A 120 19.64 4.81 3.47
C ILE A 120 20.63 4.95 2.31
N HIS A 121 21.88 5.27 2.63
CA HIS A 121 22.99 5.22 1.67
C HIS A 121 23.55 3.80 1.63
N ALA A 122 23.19 3.06 0.59
CA ALA A 122 23.55 1.65 0.47
C ALA A 122 25.05 1.47 0.23
N SER A 123 25.67 0.63 1.07
CA SER A 123 27.04 0.12 0.87
C SER A 123 27.02 -1.24 0.17
N ASN A 124 25.98 -2.05 0.38
CA ASN A 124 25.80 -3.35 -0.24
C ASN A 124 24.32 -3.64 -0.55
N VAL A 125 24.05 -4.20 -1.72
CA VAL A 125 22.70 -4.58 -2.18
C VAL A 125 22.72 -6.01 -2.72
N LYS A 126 21.82 -6.84 -2.19
CA LYS A 126 21.67 -8.24 -2.57
C LYS A 126 20.23 -8.55 -2.94
N ILE A 127 20.02 -9.17 -4.11
CA ILE A 127 18.72 -9.74 -4.48
C ILE A 127 18.56 -11.08 -3.73
N VAL A 128 17.55 -11.18 -2.88
CA VAL A 128 17.29 -12.36 -2.03
C VAL A 128 16.24 -13.28 -2.65
N ASP A 129 15.21 -12.72 -3.27
CA ASP A 129 14.14 -13.48 -3.93
C ASP A 129 13.69 -12.73 -5.19
N PRO A 130 13.67 -13.36 -6.37
CA PRO A 130 13.16 -12.71 -7.58
C PRO A 130 11.66 -12.41 -7.48
N GLY A 131 11.27 -11.27 -8.05
CA GLY A 131 9.89 -10.85 -8.19
C GLY A 131 9.12 -11.74 -9.17
N LYS A 132 7.79 -11.61 -9.13
CA LYS A 132 6.88 -12.43 -9.92
C LYS A 132 5.61 -11.68 -10.29
N VAL A 133 4.99 -12.08 -11.38
CA VAL A 133 3.65 -11.59 -11.76
C VAL A 133 2.65 -11.95 -10.68
N GLN A 134 1.88 -10.96 -10.22
CA GLN A 134 0.81 -11.11 -9.25
C GLN A 134 -0.54 -10.87 -9.94
N LEU A 135 -1.27 -11.97 -10.19
CA LEU A 135 -2.64 -11.90 -10.67
C LEU A 135 -3.58 -11.68 -9.48
N LYS A 136 -4.29 -10.54 -9.46
CA LYS A 136 -5.37 -10.27 -8.48
C LYS A 136 -6.72 -10.39 -9.17
N PRO A 137 -7.35 -11.59 -9.18
CA PRO A 137 -8.69 -11.73 -9.71
C PRO A 137 -9.68 -10.89 -8.88
N VAL A 138 -10.66 -10.29 -9.54
CA VAL A 138 -11.73 -9.57 -8.83
C VAL A 138 -12.54 -10.58 -8.02
N SER A 139 -12.66 -10.34 -6.71
CA SER A 139 -13.45 -11.20 -5.82
C SER A 139 -14.90 -11.27 -6.30
N ARG A 140 -15.45 -12.47 -6.38
CA ARG A 140 -16.86 -12.70 -6.77
C ARG A 140 -17.84 -11.93 -5.87
N ILE A 141 -17.52 -11.80 -4.58
CA ILE A 141 -18.34 -11.05 -3.62
C ILE A 141 -18.41 -9.57 -4.03
N LYS A 142 -17.28 -8.96 -4.41
CA LYS A 142 -17.24 -7.56 -4.86
C LYS A 142 -18.10 -7.38 -6.12
N ILE A 143 -18.07 -8.35 -7.03
CA ILE A 143 -18.92 -8.33 -8.24
C ILE A 143 -20.40 -8.40 -7.87
N VAL A 144 -20.80 -9.35 -7.03
CA VAL A 144 -22.21 -9.52 -6.61
C VAL A 144 -22.73 -8.31 -5.86
N VAL A 145 -21.96 -7.79 -4.90
CA VAL A 145 -22.32 -6.58 -4.13
C VAL A 145 -22.43 -5.37 -5.06
N GLY A 146 -21.46 -5.18 -5.95
CA GLY A 146 -21.48 -4.09 -6.93
C GLY A 146 -22.73 -4.14 -7.82
N ALA A 147 -23.02 -5.31 -8.40
CA ALA A 147 -24.20 -5.51 -9.25
C ALA A 147 -25.52 -5.26 -8.49
N SER A 148 -25.60 -5.72 -7.24
CA SER A 148 -26.77 -5.53 -6.38
C SER A 148 -27.00 -4.04 -6.07
N LEU A 149 -25.94 -3.31 -5.73
CA LEU A 149 -26.02 -1.86 -5.47
C LEU A 149 -26.44 -1.09 -6.72
N THR A 150 -25.87 -1.42 -7.89
CA THR A 150 -26.29 -0.81 -9.17
C THR A 150 -27.78 -1.04 -9.45
N LEU A 151 -28.30 -2.25 -9.22
CA LEU A 151 -29.72 -2.55 -9.39
C LEU A 151 -30.60 -1.72 -8.47
N VAL A 152 -30.23 -1.60 -7.19
CA VAL A 152 -30.96 -0.77 -6.22
C VAL A 152 -30.98 0.71 -6.65
N THR A 153 -29.85 1.25 -7.11
CA THR A 153 -29.79 2.63 -7.62
C THR A 153 -30.71 2.83 -8.82
N LEU A 154 -30.72 1.90 -9.78
CA LEU A 154 -31.60 1.96 -10.95
C LEU A 154 -33.08 1.90 -10.56
N LEU A 155 -33.44 1.06 -9.58
CA LEU A 155 -34.81 0.95 -9.07
C LEU A 155 -35.26 2.25 -8.40
N ILE A 156 -34.44 2.81 -7.51
CA ILE A 156 -34.73 4.08 -6.83
C ILE A 156 -34.85 5.21 -7.85
N GLY A 157 -33.90 5.32 -8.78
CA GLY A 157 -33.93 6.33 -9.84
C GLY A 157 -35.20 6.23 -10.69
N SER A 158 -35.60 5.00 -11.08
CA SER A 158 -36.82 4.76 -11.85
C SER A 158 -38.08 5.19 -11.09
N ILE A 159 -38.16 4.90 -9.79
CA ILE A 159 -39.29 5.34 -8.95
C ILE A 159 -39.34 6.86 -8.84
N TYR A 160 -38.19 7.51 -8.60
CA TYR A 160 -38.08 8.96 -8.49
C TYR A 160 -38.54 9.66 -9.78
N PHE A 161 -38.04 9.23 -10.95
CA PHE A 161 -38.43 9.80 -12.24
C PHE A 161 -39.90 9.52 -12.59
N LYS A 162 -40.46 8.39 -12.16
CA LYS A 162 -41.88 8.08 -12.36
C LYS A 162 -42.81 8.89 -11.46
N HIS A 163 -42.36 9.31 -10.28
CA HIS A 163 -43.17 10.09 -9.33
C HIS A 163 -43.11 11.60 -9.58
N ASN A 164 -42.01 12.10 -10.17
CA ASN A 164 -41.81 13.51 -10.51
C ASN A 164 -42.16 13.86 -11.97
N LYS A 165 -42.69 12.88 -12.73
CA LYS A 165 -43.48 13.12 -13.93
C LYS A 165 -44.96 13.11 -13.55
#